data_AF-A0A7V5A0T7-F1
#
_entry.id   AF-A0A7V5A0T7-F1
#
_cell.length_a   1.000
_cell.length_b   1.000
_cell.length_c   1.000
_cell.angle_alpha   90.00
_cell.angle_beta   90.00
_cell.angle_gamma   90.00
#
_symmetry.space_group_name_H-M   'P 1'
#
loop_
_entity.id
_entity.type
_entity.pdbx_description
1 polymer ?
#
loop_
_entity_poly.entity_id
_entity_poly.type
_entity_poly.pdbx_seq_one_letter_code
_entity_poly.pdbx_strand_id
1 'polypeptide(L)'
;MRIAQITDLHARYALPNSSRFPVRRSRNIRPLFSRALEILKKEWRVDLLLITGDLVDVPFYAIERKDPAILSLATEDYLWIYRCLEDIGIPYLAFWGNHDDKDTFQHVFPLPPLDCALKSSTSGTMDLVIPSASCGDGKSRSFPSSTDTLRFQTFPFDEEQVDHYPYRDLSCYPELVPGLGETVHVQHYVVAPNLNDFYPHTYRNAADILRWNRSHGVTLSISGHYHPGYPPLQVEGTWYVTGAAFCEYPYPVYLFDYPSQGPQNPFRITTLRMADFVPLPPVTTINLPTPTSGESFFVPRMEDTFEKFSMPTGATVGFILPPGVSEEECDRLWVEWSRLGKEKGFTVEGVYPYTA
;
A
#
# COMPACT_ATOMS: atom_id res chain seq x y z
N MET A 1 20.63 -7.80 8.82
CA MET A 1 19.60 -8.04 7.79
C MET A 1 18.91 -6.73 7.47
N ARG A 2 18.58 -6.46 6.22
CA ARG A 2 17.94 -5.23 5.74
C ARG A 2 16.58 -5.53 5.17
N ILE A 3 15.53 -5.00 5.82
CA ILE A 3 14.15 -5.16 5.38
C ILE A 3 13.65 -3.82 4.90
N ALA A 4 13.07 -3.75 3.71
CA ALA A 4 12.38 -2.56 3.24
C ALA A 4 10.87 -2.72 3.40
N GLN A 5 10.16 -1.62 3.64
CA GLN A 5 8.71 -1.54 3.58
C GLN A 5 8.30 -0.44 2.60
N ILE A 6 7.37 -0.79 1.72
CA ILE A 6 6.57 0.14 0.92
C ILE A 6 5.09 -0.18 1.23
N THR A 7 4.25 0.85 1.32
CA THR A 7 2.84 0.69 1.66
C THR A 7 1.98 1.67 0.89
N ASP A 8 0.71 1.33 0.64
CA ASP A 8 -0.29 2.24 0.08
C ASP A 8 0.21 2.86 -1.24
N LEU A 9 0.49 1.99 -2.20
CA LEU A 9 0.88 2.38 -3.55
C LEU A 9 -0.27 3.07 -4.27
N HIS A 10 -1.51 2.61 -4.06
CA HIS A 10 -2.71 3.09 -4.74
C HIS A 10 -2.50 3.29 -6.24
N ALA A 11 -1.86 2.34 -6.92
CA ALA A 11 -1.56 2.49 -8.34
C ALA A 11 -2.87 2.54 -9.15
N ARG A 12 -2.94 3.46 -10.13
CA ARG A 12 -3.93 3.44 -11.21
C ARG A 12 -3.22 3.77 -12.52
N TYR A 13 -2.97 2.77 -13.35
CA TYR A 13 -2.36 2.98 -14.66
C TYR A 13 -3.33 2.59 -15.78
N ALA A 14 -3.77 1.33 -15.77
CA ALA A 14 -4.81 0.79 -16.64
C ALA A 14 -6.20 1.16 -16.15
N LEU A 15 -6.41 1.23 -14.83
CA LEU A 15 -7.64 1.77 -14.25
C LEU A 15 -7.89 3.20 -14.76
N PRO A 16 -9.17 3.56 -15.01
CA PRO A 16 -9.51 4.91 -15.37
C PRO A 16 -9.16 5.87 -14.22
N ASN A 17 -8.91 7.12 -14.60
CA ASN A 17 -8.74 8.23 -13.67
C ASN A 17 -7.51 8.12 -12.75
N SER A 18 -7.39 9.12 -11.88
CA SER A 18 -6.53 9.08 -10.70
C SER A 18 -7.36 8.65 -9.48
N SER A 19 -6.69 8.32 -8.38
CA SER A 19 -7.34 8.16 -7.08
C SER A 19 -8.25 9.34 -6.76
N ARG A 20 -9.38 9.12 -6.08
CA ARG A 20 -10.28 10.17 -5.62
C ARG A 20 -9.59 11.27 -4.79
N PHE A 21 -8.42 10.99 -4.22
CA PHE A 21 -7.58 11.97 -3.53
C PHE A 21 -6.41 12.42 -4.42
N PRO A 22 -6.37 13.68 -4.88
CA PRO A 22 -5.31 14.18 -5.76
C PRO A 22 -3.88 14.03 -5.21
N VAL A 23 -3.74 13.99 -3.88
CA VAL A 23 -2.46 13.90 -3.18
C VAL A 23 -1.75 12.56 -3.41
N ARG A 24 -2.49 11.49 -3.72
CA ARG A 24 -1.99 10.11 -3.86
C ARG A 24 -1.23 9.86 -5.18
N ARG A 25 -1.24 10.79 -6.14
CA ARG A 25 -0.44 10.70 -7.39
C ARG A 25 -0.45 9.30 -8.05
N SER A 26 -1.61 8.63 -8.05
CA SER A 26 -1.75 7.19 -8.38
C SER A 26 -1.26 6.83 -9.79
N ARG A 27 -1.33 7.79 -10.73
CA ARG A 27 -0.85 7.62 -12.10
C ARG A 27 0.69 7.74 -12.24
N ASN A 28 1.36 8.27 -11.22
CA ASN A 28 2.80 8.47 -11.18
C ASN A 28 3.54 7.38 -10.38
N ILE A 29 2.84 6.36 -9.90
CA ILE A 29 3.44 5.25 -9.15
C ILE A 29 4.45 4.48 -10.00
N ARG A 30 4.24 4.35 -11.32
CA ARG A 30 5.17 3.61 -12.19
C ARG A 30 6.63 4.10 -12.11
N PRO A 31 6.95 5.37 -12.45
CA PRO A 31 8.32 5.86 -12.33
C PRO A 31 8.84 5.88 -10.89
N LEU A 32 7.99 6.18 -9.90
CA LEU A 32 8.38 6.18 -8.48
C LEU A 32 8.80 4.80 -8.01
N PHE A 33 7.93 3.80 -8.21
CA PHE A 33 8.12 2.44 -7.74
C PHE A 33 9.28 1.75 -8.45
N SER A 34 9.39 1.88 -9.78
CA SER A 34 10.53 1.33 -10.52
C SER A 34 11.86 1.89 -10.01
N ARG A 35 11.95 3.21 -9.76
CA ARG A 35 13.18 3.81 -9.22
C ARG A 35 13.44 3.37 -7.77
N ALA A 36 12.39 3.22 -6.95
CA ALA A 36 12.52 2.72 -5.59
C ALA A 36 13.14 1.31 -5.60
N LEU A 37 12.58 0.39 -6.38
CA LEU A 37 13.08 -0.98 -6.50
C LEU A 37 14.56 -1.05 -6.92
N GLU A 38 14.98 -0.19 -7.86
CA GLU A 38 16.39 -0.10 -8.25
C GLU A 38 17.30 0.31 -7.09
N ILE A 39 16.91 1.33 -6.32
CA ILE A 39 17.65 1.81 -5.14
C ILE A 39 17.71 0.69 -4.10
N LEU A 40 16.58 0.04 -3.82
CA LEU A 40 16.49 -1.06 -2.86
C LEU A 40 17.44 -2.21 -3.21
N LYS A 41 17.51 -2.60 -4.49
CA LYS A 41 18.38 -3.68 -4.95
C LYS A 41 19.86 -3.28 -4.98
N LYS A 42 20.18 -2.18 -5.65
CA LYS A 42 21.57 -1.84 -6.04
C LYS A 42 22.29 -1.08 -4.94
N GLU A 43 21.61 -0.14 -4.30
CA GLU A 43 22.20 0.80 -3.35
C GLU A 43 22.02 0.32 -1.90
N TRP A 44 20.79 -0.01 -1.53
CA TRP A 44 20.46 -0.42 -0.16
C TRP A 44 20.69 -1.92 0.10
N ARG A 45 20.74 -2.73 -0.96
CA ARG A 45 20.96 -4.19 -0.91
C ARG A 45 20.00 -4.84 0.10
N VAL A 46 18.72 -4.59 -0.10
CA VAL A 46 17.64 -5.13 0.73
C VAL A 46 17.59 -6.66 0.61
N ASP A 47 17.43 -7.32 1.76
CA ASP A 47 17.29 -8.78 1.86
C ASP A 47 15.83 -9.23 1.70
N LEU A 48 14.87 -8.41 2.15
CA LEU A 48 13.43 -8.65 2.07
C LEU A 48 12.65 -7.35 1.85
N LEU A 49 11.70 -7.35 0.91
CA LEU A 49 10.76 -6.25 0.68
C LEU A 49 9.36 -6.61 1.18
N LEU A 50 8.78 -5.76 2.03
CA LEU A 50 7.40 -5.85 2.50
C LEU A 50 6.54 -4.84 1.73
N ILE A 51 5.43 -5.29 1.14
CA ILE A 51 4.39 -4.47 0.53
C ILE A 51 3.11 -4.62 1.35
N THR A 52 2.78 -3.62 2.17
CA THR A 52 1.77 -3.76 3.24
C THR A 52 0.37 -3.27 2.87
N GLY A 53 -0.15 -3.69 1.72
CA GLY A 53 -1.52 -3.38 1.29
C GLY A 53 -1.65 -2.14 0.42
N ASP A 54 -2.86 -1.99 -0.12
CA ASP A 54 -3.29 -0.95 -1.03
C ASP A 54 -2.35 -0.79 -2.23
N LEU A 55 -2.13 -1.89 -2.94
CA LEU A 55 -1.27 -1.93 -4.12
C LEU A 55 -1.91 -1.18 -5.29
N VAL A 56 -3.18 -1.49 -5.55
CA VAL A 56 -3.99 -0.92 -6.62
C VAL A 56 -5.17 -0.22 -5.98
N ASP A 57 -5.47 1.00 -6.42
CA ASP A 57 -6.63 1.74 -5.92
C ASP A 57 -7.87 1.33 -6.72
N VAL A 58 -8.42 0.14 -6.48
CA VAL A 58 -9.62 -0.31 -7.19
C VAL A 58 -10.82 0.50 -6.70
N PRO A 59 -11.62 1.13 -7.59
CA PRO A 59 -12.80 1.89 -7.16
C PRO A 59 -13.77 1.01 -6.39
N PHE A 60 -14.27 1.48 -5.23
CA PHE A 60 -15.15 0.68 -4.37
C PHE A 60 -16.40 0.19 -5.08
N TYR A 61 -17.00 1.01 -5.96
CA TYR A 61 -18.17 0.62 -6.74
C TYR A 61 -17.91 -0.62 -7.61
N ALA A 62 -16.67 -0.82 -8.08
CA ALA A 62 -16.28 -1.95 -8.89
C ALA A 62 -16.07 -3.21 -8.03
N ILE A 63 -15.49 -3.06 -6.83
CA ILE A 63 -15.33 -4.15 -5.86
C ILE A 63 -16.72 -4.65 -5.43
N GLU A 64 -17.60 -3.75 -5.00
CA GLU A 64 -18.94 -4.05 -4.49
C GLU A 64 -19.83 -4.74 -5.53
N ARG A 65 -19.79 -4.25 -6.77
CA ARG A 65 -20.61 -4.79 -7.87
C ARG A 65 -19.94 -5.95 -8.60
N LYS A 66 -18.68 -6.26 -8.28
CA LYS A 66 -17.82 -7.18 -9.02
C LYS A 66 -17.81 -6.87 -10.52
N ASP A 67 -17.54 -5.61 -10.86
CA ASP A 67 -17.55 -5.13 -12.25
C ASP A 67 -16.41 -5.79 -13.04
N PRO A 68 -16.71 -6.68 -14.01
CA PRO A 68 -15.67 -7.44 -14.70
C PRO A 68 -14.80 -6.56 -15.60
N ALA A 69 -15.31 -5.44 -16.11
CA ALA A 69 -14.54 -4.55 -16.98
C ALA A 69 -13.48 -3.79 -16.17
N ILE A 70 -13.87 -3.23 -15.02
CA ILE A 70 -12.93 -2.52 -14.14
C ILE A 70 -11.96 -3.48 -13.47
N LEU A 71 -12.41 -4.65 -13.00
CA LEU A 71 -11.53 -5.65 -12.38
C LEU A 71 -10.52 -6.24 -13.39
N SER A 72 -10.88 -6.34 -14.68
CA SER A 72 -9.91 -6.69 -15.73
C SER A 72 -8.79 -5.64 -15.84
N LEU A 73 -9.11 -4.34 -15.73
CA LEU A 73 -8.10 -3.27 -15.73
C LEU A 73 -7.27 -3.27 -14.43
N ALA A 74 -7.89 -3.51 -13.28
CA ALA A 74 -7.17 -3.71 -12.02
C ALA A 74 -6.17 -4.87 -12.11
N THR A 75 -6.55 -5.97 -12.78
CA THR A 75 -5.66 -7.11 -13.05
C THR A 75 -4.41 -6.69 -13.81
N GLU A 76 -4.52 -5.80 -14.80
CA GLU A 76 -3.37 -5.28 -15.54
C GLU A 76 -2.42 -4.47 -14.65
N ASP A 77 -2.98 -3.66 -13.73
CA ASP A 77 -2.19 -2.87 -12.77
C ASP A 77 -1.47 -3.77 -11.76
N TYR A 78 -2.15 -4.78 -11.21
CA TYR A 78 -1.50 -5.78 -10.36
C TYR A 78 -0.41 -6.55 -11.11
N LEU A 79 -0.67 -7.00 -12.34
CA LEU A 79 0.31 -7.73 -13.15
C LEU A 79 1.56 -6.89 -13.44
N TRP A 80 1.39 -5.58 -13.63
CA TRP A 80 2.53 -4.68 -13.77
C TRP A 80 3.38 -4.63 -12.48
N ILE A 81 2.75 -4.48 -11.30
CA ILE A 81 3.46 -4.49 -10.01
C ILE A 81 4.17 -5.82 -9.79
N TYR A 82 3.46 -6.94 -9.99
CA TYR A 82 4.00 -8.30 -9.86
C TYR A 82 5.24 -8.49 -10.73
N ARG A 83 5.18 -8.12 -12.02
CA ARG A 83 6.34 -8.20 -12.92
C ARG A 83 7.52 -7.37 -12.44
N CYS A 84 7.28 -6.16 -11.95
CA CYS A 84 8.36 -5.34 -11.38
C CYS A 84 9.04 -6.02 -10.17
N LEU A 85 8.26 -6.69 -9.32
CA LEU A 85 8.79 -7.43 -8.16
C LEU A 85 9.55 -8.70 -8.57
N GLU A 86 9.05 -9.44 -9.56
CA GLU A 86 9.75 -10.60 -10.11
C GLU A 86 11.07 -10.20 -10.79
N ASP A 87 11.04 -9.16 -11.63
CA ASP A 87 12.18 -8.70 -12.40
C ASP A 87 13.33 -8.18 -11.52
N ILE A 88 13.02 -7.53 -10.38
CA ILE A 88 14.06 -7.02 -9.46
C ILE A 88 14.73 -8.14 -8.66
N GLY A 89 14.06 -9.28 -8.50
CA GLY A 89 14.58 -10.47 -7.81
C GLY A 89 14.99 -10.18 -6.36
N ILE A 90 14.27 -9.30 -5.66
CA ILE A 90 14.35 -9.16 -4.20
C ILE A 90 13.25 -10.06 -3.64
N PRO A 91 13.52 -10.96 -2.68
CA PRO A 91 12.45 -11.67 -1.98
C PRO A 91 11.43 -10.69 -1.42
N TYR A 92 10.14 -10.95 -1.61
CA TYR A 92 9.10 -10.03 -1.14
C TYR A 92 7.93 -10.76 -0.46
N LEU A 93 7.23 -10.02 0.39
CA LEU A 93 5.92 -10.37 0.91
C LEU A 93 4.96 -9.23 0.53
N ALA A 94 3.85 -9.55 -0.11
CA ALA A 94 2.81 -8.60 -0.49
C ALA A 94 1.45 -9.04 0.06
N PHE A 95 0.66 -8.07 0.48
CA PHE A 95 -0.68 -8.28 1.04
C PHE A 95 -1.65 -7.32 0.39
N TRP A 96 -2.93 -7.66 0.39
CA TRP A 96 -3.97 -6.73 -0.02
C TRP A 96 -4.33 -5.79 1.15
N GLY A 97 -4.75 -4.57 0.82
CA GLY A 97 -5.40 -3.64 1.74
C GLY A 97 -6.89 -3.53 1.46
N ASN A 98 -7.54 -2.46 1.92
CA ASN A 98 -8.99 -2.28 1.73
C ASN A 98 -9.36 -1.72 0.34
N HIS A 99 -8.41 -1.11 -0.38
CA HIS A 99 -8.61 -0.65 -1.75
C HIS A 99 -8.31 -1.72 -2.82
N ASP A 100 -7.76 -2.85 -2.41
CA ASP A 100 -7.44 -3.98 -3.28
C ASP A 100 -8.65 -4.93 -3.39
N ASP A 101 -9.08 -5.30 -4.62
CA ASP A 101 -10.00 -6.44 -4.77
C ASP A 101 -9.28 -7.77 -4.47
N LYS A 102 -9.68 -8.42 -3.38
CA LYS A 102 -9.09 -9.67 -2.86
C LYS A 102 -8.98 -10.79 -3.89
N ASP A 103 -10.05 -11.04 -4.66
CA ASP A 103 -10.09 -12.13 -5.62
C ASP A 103 -9.11 -11.88 -6.78
N THR A 104 -9.09 -10.64 -7.28
CA THR A 104 -8.18 -10.20 -8.33
C THR A 104 -6.73 -10.22 -7.84
N PHE A 105 -6.46 -9.73 -6.63
CA PHE A 105 -5.14 -9.79 -6.01
C PHE A 105 -4.63 -11.24 -5.93
N GLN A 106 -5.43 -12.15 -5.37
CA GLN A 106 -5.05 -13.56 -5.20
C GLN A 106 -4.83 -14.29 -6.52
N HIS A 107 -5.50 -13.87 -7.59
CA HIS A 107 -5.27 -14.40 -8.92
C HIS A 107 -3.89 -14.02 -9.47
N VAL A 108 -3.40 -12.81 -9.17
CA VAL A 108 -2.12 -12.28 -9.69
C VAL A 108 -0.95 -12.60 -8.78
N PHE A 109 -1.13 -12.44 -7.49
CA PHE A 109 -0.17 -12.80 -6.45
C PHE A 109 -0.59 -14.15 -5.90
N PRO A 110 -0.12 -15.27 -6.50
CA PRO A 110 -0.35 -16.56 -5.90
C PRO A 110 0.24 -16.48 -4.49
N LEU A 111 -0.60 -16.70 -3.49
CA LEU A 111 -0.11 -17.02 -2.16
C LEU A 111 0.94 -18.12 -2.35
N PRO A 112 2.21 -17.97 -1.92
CA PRO A 112 3.15 -19.08 -1.99
C PRO A 112 2.44 -20.31 -1.46
N PRO A 113 2.58 -21.47 -2.13
CA PRO A 113 1.99 -22.69 -1.64
C PRO A 113 2.33 -22.79 -0.15
N LEU A 114 1.35 -23.11 0.68
CA LEU A 114 1.56 -23.33 2.12
C LEU A 114 2.75 -24.27 2.39
N ASP A 115 3.20 -25.05 1.40
CA ASP A 115 4.40 -25.89 1.45
C ASP A 115 5.75 -25.14 1.49
N CYS A 116 5.84 -23.86 1.10
CA CYS A 116 7.05 -23.05 1.27
C CYS A 116 7.18 -22.46 2.68
N ALA A 117 6.14 -22.57 3.49
CA ALA A 117 6.09 -22.21 4.89
C ALA A 117 5.60 -23.43 5.69
N LEU A 118 6.55 -24.26 6.14
CA LEU A 118 6.44 -25.35 7.12
C LEU A 118 6.43 -26.78 6.54
N LYS A 119 7.47 -27.54 6.91
CA LYS A 119 7.20 -28.89 7.41
C LYS A 119 6.27 -28.72 8.63
N SER A 120 5.00 -29.03 8.40
CA SER A 120 3.89 -29.15 9.35
C SER A 120 3.41 -27.86 10.06
N SER A 121 2.51 -27.11 9.43
CA SER A 121 1.21 -26.80 10.07
C SER A 121 0.18 -26.45 9.00
N THR A 122 -1.05 -26.92 9.19
CA THR A 122 -2.17 -26.85 8.23
C THR A 122 -3.03 -25.59 8.43
N SER A 123 -2.44 -24.43 8.70
CA SER A 123 -3.21 -23.26 9.16
C SER A 123 -2.62 -21.92 8.74
N GLY A 124 -3.13 -21.37 7.62
CA GLY A 124 -3.47 -19.95 7.44
C GLY A 124 -2.41 -18.84 7.53
N THR A 125 -1.20 -19.07 8.03
CA THR A 125 -0.13 -18.06 8.06
C THR A 125 0.95 -18.34 7.03
N MET A 126 1.54 -17.27 6.49
CA MET A 126 2.82 -17.37 5.81
C MET A 126 3.93 -17.09 6.80
N ASP A 127 4.56 -18.16 7.28
CA ASP A 127 5.78 -18.06 8.07
C ASP A 127 6.97 -18.00 7.12
N LEU A 128 7.50 -16.80 6.86
CA LEU A 128 8.80 -16.67 6.20
C LEU A 128 9.89 -16.71 7.26
N VAL A 129 10.72 -17.75 7.19
CA VAL A 129 11.84 -17.98 8.11
C VAL A 129 13.13 -17.60 7.38
N ILE A 130 13.66 -16.42 7.68
CA ILE A 130 14.94 -15.97 7.09
C ILE A 130 16.05 -16.10 8.14
N PRO A 131 17.14 -16.82 7.83
CA PRO A 131 18.32 -16.81 8.69
C PRO A 131 18.99 -15.43 8.65
N SER A 132 19.21 -14.83 9.83
CA SER A 132 19.72 -13.45 10.00
C SER A 132 21.12 -13.18 9.41
N ALA A 133 21.82 -14.23 8.96
CA ALA A 133 23.14 -14.19 8.34
C ALA A 133 23.13 -14.57 6.84
N SER A 134 22.37 -13.86 6.00
CA SER A 134 22.45 -13.99 4.54
C SER A 134 23.38 -12.94 3.91
N CYS A 135 24.69 -13.19 3.91
CA CYS A 135 25.61 -12.48 3.01
C CYS A 135 25.71 -13.25 1.67
N GLY A 136 25.60 -12.50 0.57
CA GLY A 136 25.33 -12.95 -0.80
C GLY A 136 26.44 -13.71 -1.53
N ASP A 137 26.99 -14.76 -0.93
CA ASP A 137 27.92 -15.67 -1.60
C ASP A 137 27.22 -17.02 -1.76
N GLY A 138 26.77 -17.34 -2.99
CA GLY A 138 25.95 -18.51 -3.36
C GLY A 138 26.53 -19.90 -3.07
N LYS A 139 26.96 -20.17 -1.85
CA LYS A 139 27.27 -21.48 -1.32
C LYS A 139 26.20 -21.86 -0.30
N SER A 140 25.59 -23.03 -0.51
CA SER A 140 24.74 -23.70 0.49
C SER A 140 25.45 -23.70 1.84
N ARG A 141 24.94 -22.91 2.79
CA ARG A 141 25.36 -22.93 4.19
C ARG A 141 24.25 -23.57 5.00
N SER A 142 24.65 -24.43 5.93
CA SER A 142 23.79 -24.99 6.97
C SER A 142 23.04 -23.87 7.70
N PHE A 143 21.75 -24.09 7.97
CA PHE A 143 20.88 -23.20 8.76
C PHE A 143 21.59 -22.75 10.06
N PRO A 144 21.57 -21.46 10.41
CA PRO A 144 22.09 -20.98 11.69
C PRO A 144 21.22 -21.49 12.84
N SER A 145 21.77 -21.46 14.05
CA SER A 145 21.08 -21.83 15.29
C SER A 145 19.76 -21.05 15.46
N SER A 146 18.78 -21.65 16.15
CA SER A 146 17.41 -21.17 16.33
C SER A 146 17.25 -19.76 16.95
N THR A 147 18.33 -19.12 17.40
CA THR A 147 18.35 -17.76 17.96
C THR A 147 18.56 -16.67 16.91
N ASP A 148 18.97 -17.03 15.70
CA ASP A 148 19.39 -16.12 14.63
C ASP A 148 18.33 -16.02 13.51
N THR A 149 17.07 -16.24 13.84
CA THR A 149 15.99 -16.39 12.86
C THR A 149 14.95 -15.28 13.07
N LEU A 150 14.63 -14.54 12.00
CA LEU A 150 13.43 -13.70 11.97
C LEU A 150 12.29 -14.51 11.39
N ARG A 151 11.17 -14.55 12.12
CA ARG A 151 9.90 -15.08 11.62
C ARG A 151 8.98 -13.92 11.26
N PHE A 152 8.53 -13.88 10.02
CA PHE A 152 7.47 -12.97 9.61
C PHE A 152 6.14 -13.70 9.69
N GLN A 153 5.19 -13.15 10.45
CA GLN A 153 3.81 -13.60 10.49
C GLN A 153 2.93 -12.52 9.86
N THR A 154 2.03 -12.97 8.99
CA THR A 154 1.20 -12.11 8.15
C THR A 154 -0.27 -12.34 8.45
N PHE A 155 -1.07 -11.29 8.26
CA PHE A 155 -2.50 -11.31 8.62
C PHE A 155 -3.38 -10.94 7.42
N PRO A 156 -3.33 -11.73 6.34
CA PRO A 156 -4.04 -11.39 5.11
C PRO A 156 -5.57 -11.41 5.30
N PHE A 157 -6.10 -12.18 6.25
CA PHE A 157 -7.54 -12.34 6.44
C PHE A 157 -8.19 -11.27 7.32
N ASP A 158 -7.44 -10.24 7.72
CA ASP A 158 -8.00 -9.15 8.50
C ASP A 158 -8.89 -8.29 7.58
N GLU A 159 -10.16 -8.14 7.94
CA GLU A 159 -11.16 -7.44 7.13
C GLU A 159 -11.70 -6.22 7.87
N GLU A 160 -11.79 -5.11 7.14
CA GLU A 160 -12.49 -3.90 7.55
C GLU A 160 -14.00 -4.18 7.64
N GLN A 161 -14.61 -3.86 8.77
CA GLN A 161 -16.04 -4.03 8.99
C GLN A 161 -16.83 -2.84 8.42
N VAL A 162 -18.16 -2.96 8.35
CA VAL A 162 -19.07 -1.95 7.76
C VAL A 162 -18.91 -0.55 8.38
N ASP A 163 -18.45 -0.47 9.62
CA ASP A 163 -18.20 0.79 10.32
C ASP A 163 -16.74 1.24 10.31
N HIS A 164 -15.94 0.71 9.37
CA HIS A 164 -14.54 1.04 9.08
C HIS A 164 -13.48 0.49 10.03
N TYR A 165 -13.90 -0.21 11.08
CA TYR A 165 -12.96 -0.82 12.02
C TYR A 165 -12.51 -2.19 11.50
N PRO A 166 -11.21 -2.43 11.32
CA PRO A 166 -10.71 -3.76 11.05
C PRO A 166 -10.84 -4.65 12.28
N TYR A 167 -10.99 -5.94 12.06
CA TYR A 167 -11.05 -6.94 13.12
C TYR A 167 -10.14 -8.11 12.79
N ARG A 168 -9.41 -8.60 13.80
CA ARG A 168 -8.57 -9.80 13.69
C ARG A 168 -9.18 -10.96 14.46
N ASP A 169 -9.57 -12.02 13.78
CA ASP A 169 -9.92 -13.27 14.45
C ASP A 169 -8.65 -14.04 14.83
N LEU A 170 -8.23 -13.91 16.09
CA LEU A 170 -7.04 -14.59 16.61
C LEU A 170 -7.14 -16.12 16.56
N SER A 171 -8.34 -16.69 16.45
CA SER A 171 -8.53 -18.15 16.33
C SER A 171 -8.17 -18.69 14.94
N CYS A 172 -8.11 -17.82 13.92
CA CYS A 172 -7.70 -18.19 12.57
C CYS A 172 -6.19 -18.32 12.39
N TYR A 173 -5.40 -17.92 13.39
CA TYR A 173 -3.94 -17.90 13.31
C TYR A 173 -3.35 -18.93 14.28
N PRO A 174 -2.36 -19.73 13.85
CA PRO A 174 -1.73 -20.73 14.71
C PRO A 174 -1.06 -20.08 15.92
N GLU A 175 -1.04 -20.82 17.03
CA GLU A 175 -0.23 -20.43 18.19
C GLU A 175 1.24 -20.36 17.78
N LEU A 176 1.89 -19.24 18.13
CA LEU A 176 3.33 -19.11 17.95
C LEU A 176 4.03 -19.99 18.99
N VAL A 177 4.81 -20.97 18.52
CA VAL A 177 5.71 -21.74 19.38
C VAL A 177 6.83 -20.84 19.89
N PRO A 178 6.91 -20.53 21.21
CA PRO A 178 7.95 -19.67 21.75
C PRO A 178 9.35 -20.26 21.55
N GLY A 179 10.37 -19.40 21.40
CA GLY A 179 11.79 -19.80 21.45
C GLY A 179 12.47 -20.11 20.10
N LEU A 180 11.83 -19.80 18.97
CA LEU A 180 12.36 -20.03 17.61
C LEU A 180 12.96 -18.77 16.94
N GLY A 181 13.16 -17.69 17.68
CA GLY A 181 13.71 -16.42 17.17
C GLY A 181 12.79 -15.23 17.45
N GLU A 182 13.12 -14.07 16.86
CA GLU A 182 12.28 -12.87 16.94
C GLU A 182 11.10 -12.97 15.96
N THR A 183 9.90 -12.62 16.42
CA THR A 183 8.69 -12.63 15.58
C THR A 183 8.32 -11.20 15.17
N VAL A 184 8.15 -11.00 13.87
CA VAL A 184 7.73 -9.76 13.23
C VAL A 184 6.34 -9.96 12.65
N HIS A 185 5.40 -9.14 13.09
CA HIS A 185 4.06 -9.07 12.52
C HIS A 185 4.04 -8.09 11.35
N VAL A 186 3.36 -8.49 10.27
CA VAL A 186 3.15 -7.64 9.10
C VAL A 186 1.68 -7.67 8.72
N GLN A 187 1.07 -6.50 8.65
CA GLN A 187 -0.35 -6.34 8.32
C GLN A 187 -0.58 -5.02 7.59
N HIS A 188 -1.79 -4.81 7.06
CA HIS A 188 -2.16 -3.52 6.48
C HIS A 188 -2.61 -2.52 7.55
N TYR A 189 -3.61 -2.86 8.37
CA TYR A 189 -4.19 -1.94 9.34
C TYR A 189 -3.33 -1.65 10.58
N VAL A 190 -3.65 -0.55 11.26
CA VAL A 190 -2.92 -0.06 12.44
C VAL A 190 -3.38 -0.78 13.71
N VAL A 191 -2.43 -1.37 14.46
CA VAL A 191 -2.69 -1.96 15.79
C VAL A 191 -2.49 -0.93 16.91
N ALA A 192 -1.41 -0.16 16.82
CA ALA A 192 -1.08 0.92 17.75
C ALA A 192 -0.36 2.05 17.00
N PRO A 193 -0.59 3.33 17.35
CA PRO A 193 -1.49 3.81 18.41
C PRO A 193 -2.98 3.61 18.05
N ASN A 194 -3.86 3.89 19.00
CA ASN A 194 -5.28 4.00 18.72
C ASN A 194 -5.57 5.37 18.08
N LEU A 195 -6.07 5.35 16.85
CA LEU A 195 -6.38 6.54 16.05
C LEU A 195 -7.90 6.77 15.91
N ASN A 196 -8.72 5.90 16.51
CA ASN A 196 -10.16 5.81 16.23
C ASN A 196 -10.97 7.06 16.59
N ASP A 197 -10.44 7.98 17.38
CA ASP A 197 -11.09 9.26 17.68
C ASP A 197 -11.25 10.17 16.45
N PHE A 198 -10.42 9.97 15.42
CA PHE A 198 -10.42 10.77 14.19
C PHE A 198 -10.17 9.96 12.91
N TYR A 199 -9.74 8.69 13.04
CA TYR A 199 -9.47 7.78 11.95
C TYR A 199 -9.88 6.35 12.37
N PRO A 200 -11.13 5.92 12.10
CA PRO A 200 -11.75 4.72 12.66
C PRO A 200 -11.22 3.41 12.05
N HIS A 201 -9.91 3.30 11.84
CA HIS A 201 -9.27 2.16 11.18
C HIS A 201 -8.15 1.52 12.02
N THR A 202 -8.07 1.84 13.31
CA THR A 202 -7.34 0.99 14.26
C THR A 202 -8.20 -0.23 14.59
N TYR A 203 -7.59 -1.42 14.68
CA TYR A 203 -8.32 -2.66 15.00
C TYR A 203 -9.29 -2.50 16.17
N ARG A 204 -10.53 -2.94 15.96
CA ARG A 204 -11.57 -2.96 17.02
C ARG A 204 -11.10 -3.72 18.25
N ASN A 205 -10.42 -4.84 18.04
CA ASN A 205 -9.87 -5.69 19.08
C ASN A 205 -8.36 -5.45 19.29
N ALA A 206 -7.86 -4.24 19.03
CA ALA A 206 -6.45 -3.89 19.23
C ALA A 206 -5.93 -4.29 20.62
N ALA A 207 -6.72 -4.09 21.68
CA ALA A 207 -6.32 -4.49 23.03
C ALA A 207 -6.05 -6.00 23.16
N ASP A 208 -6.78 -6.84 22.44
CA ASP A 208 -6.58 -8.30 22.43
C ASP A 208 -5.34 -8.66 21.62
N ILE A 209 -5.13 -7.99 20.49
CA ILE A 209 -3.93 -8.14 19.64
C ILE A 209 -2.67 -7.74 20.41
N LEU A 210 -2.68 -6.63 21.15
CA LEU A 210 -1.56 -6.19 21.98
C LEU A 210 -1.20 -7.26 23.03
N ARG A 211 -2.20 -7.80 23.74
CA ARG A 211 -1.98 -8.88 24.72
C ARG A 211 -1.44 -10.15 24.07
N TRP A 212 -1.96 -10.50 22.90
CA TRP A 212 -1.51 -11.66 22.13
C TRP A 212 -0.07 -11.48 21.64
N ASN A 213 0.28 -10.31 21.11
CA ASN A 213 1.65 -10.00 20.66
C ASN A 213 2.64 -10.16 21.81
N ARG A 214 2.30 -9.63 22.99
CA ARG A 214 3.12 -9.78 24.18
C ARG A 214 3.27 -11.24 24.61
N SER A 215 2.18 -12.00 24.70
CA SER A 215 2.24 -13.40 25.16
C SER A 215 3.04 -14.31 24.22
N HIS A 216 3.18 -13.92 22.96
CA HIS A 216 3.89 -14.69 21.94
C HIS A 216 5.27 -14.12 21.57
N GLY A 217 5.76 -13.10 22.29
CA GLY A 217 7.11 -12.58 22.10
C GLY A 217 7.33 -11.85 20.77
N VAL A 218 6.30 -11.18 20.26
CA VAL A 218 6.41 -10.33 19.07
C VAL A 218 7.28 -9.12 19.40
N THR A 219 8.33 -8.89 18.60
CA THR A 219 9.29 -7.79 18.84
C THR A 219 9.01 -6.58 17.96
N LEU A 220 8.42 -6.79 16.77
CA LEU A 220 8.07 -5.75 15.82
C LEU A 220 6.71 -6.04 15.16
N SER A 221 5.91 -5.00 14.96
CA SER A 221 4.70 -5.01 14.15
C SER A 221 4.74 -3.87 13.14
N ILE A 222 4.58 -4.20 11.85
CA ILE A 222 4.68 -3.29 10.71
C ILE A 222 3.31 -3.17 10.04
N SER A 223 2.87 -1.93 9.82
CA SER A 223 1.58 -1.59 9.23
C SER A 223 1.67 -0.44 8.22
N GLY A 224 0.59 -0.27 7.44
CA GLY A 224 0.33 0.85 6.54
C GLY A 224 -1.01 1.52 6.87
N HIS A 225 -1.81 1.80 5.84
CA HIS A 225 -3.21 2.27 5.89
C HIS A 225 -3.40 3.70 6.42
N TYR A 226 -2.73 4.07 7.51
CA TYR A 226 -2.73 5.45 7.97
C TYR A 226 -1.68 6.25 7.22
N HIS A 227 -2.11 6.88 6.12
CA HIS A 227 -1.25 7.54 5.13
C HIS A 227 -0.20 8.52 5.69
N PRO A 228 -0.49 9.33 6.73
CA PRO A 228 0.53 10.19 7.35
C PRO A 228 1.69 9.41 7.99
N GLY A 229 1.52 8.11 8.23
CA GLY A 229 2.40 7.27 9.01
C GLY A 229 2.32 7.60 10.51
N TYR A 230 3.09 6.86 11.31
CA TYR A 230 3.25 7.16 12.73
C TYR A 230 4.68 6.89 13.19
N PRO A 231 5.29 7.75 14.03
CA PRO A 231 6.61 7.47 14.60
C PRO A 231 6.64 6.13 15.34
N PRO A 232 7.78 5.40 15.34
CA PRO A 232 7.88 4.13 16.04
C PRO A 232 7.44 4.26 17.50
N LEU A 233 6.50 3.38 17.90
CA LEU A 233 5.91 3.37 19.22
C LEU A 233 6.21 2.03 19.90
N GLN A 234 6.77 2.06 21.11
CA GLN A 234 6.96 0.84 21.89
C GLN A 234 5.81 0.65 22.87
N VAL A 235 5.16 -0.52 22.82
CA VAL A 235 4.08 -0.91 23.74
C VAL A 235 4.41 -2.29 24.30
N GLU A 236 4.57 -2.37 25.62
CA GLU A 236 4.84 -3.63 26.36
C GLU A 236 5.98 -4.51 25.78
N GLY A 237 7.01 -3.89 25.23
CA GLY A 237 8.18 -4.58 24.67
C GLY A 237 8.14 -4.83 23.15
N THR A 238 6.97 -4.65 22.51
CA THR A 238 6.82 -4.72 21.05
C THR A 238 6.93 -3.33 20.43
N TRP A 239 7.68 -3.20 19.34
CA TRP A 239 7.69 -1.99 18.53
C TRP A 239 6.56 -2.02 17.49
N TYR A 240 5.84 -0.92 17.34
CA TYR A 240 4.81 -0.72 16.34
C TYR A 240 5.25 0.39 15.40
N VAL A 241 5.26 0.08 14.10
CA VAL A 241 5.67 1.00 13.05
C VAL A 241 4.57 1.06 12.00
N THR A 242 4.14 2.27 11.70
CA THR A 242 3.16 2.55 10.66
C THR A 242 3.83 3.38 9.58
N GLY A 243 4.07 2.76 8.43
CA GLY A 243 4.65 3.42 7.28
C GLY A 243 3.68 4.47 6.71
N ALA A 244 4.21 5.61 6.30
CA ALA A 244 3.45 6.58 5.53
C ALA A 244 3.24 6.08 4.09
N ALA A 245 2.14 6.51 3.46
CA ALA A 245 1.73 6.04 2.14
C ALA A 245 2.73 6.44 1.04
N PHE A 246 3.18 5.47 0.25
CA PHE A 246 4.14 5.68 -0.83
C PHE A 246 3.60 6.58 -1.94
N CYS A 247 2.29 6.59 -2.11
CA CYS A 247 1.59 7.37 -3.13
C CYS A 247 1.54 8.87 -2.81
N GLU A 248 1.75 9.27 -1.55
CA GLU A 248 1.72 10.67 -1.12
C GLU A 248 3.13 11.23 -0.93
N TYR A 249 3.30 12.54 -1.19
CA TYR A 249 4.59 13.21 -1.00
C TYR A 249 5.08 13.03 0.46
N PRO A 250 6.36 12.67 0.71
CA PRO A 250 7.50 12.66 -0.21
C PRO A 250 7.79 11.30 -0.86
N TYR A 251 6.78 10.43 -0.93
CA TYR A 251 6.81 9.07 -1.47
C TYR A 251 7.80 8.18 -0.70
N PRO A 252 7.53 7.94 0.60
CA PRO A 252 8.49 7.37 1.52
C PRO A 252 8.70 5.85 1.33
N VAL A 253 9.94 5.40 1.49
CA VAL A 253 10.29 3.97 1.65
C VAL A 253 11.03 3.81 2.97
N TYR A 254 10.65 2.81 3.77
CA TYR A 254 11.27 2.58 5.08
C TYR A 254 12.26 1.42 5.00
N LEU A 255 13.43 1.57 5.60
CA LEU A 255 14.45 0.53 5.76
C LEU A 255 14.67 0.24 7.23
N PHE A 256 14.49 -1.01 7.60
CA PHE A 256 14.79 -1.57 8.90
C PHE A 256 16.13 -2.30 8.81
N ASP A 257 17.16 -1.76 9.45
CA ASP A 257 18.48 -2.38 9.55
C ASP A 257 18.61 -3.13 10.87
N TYR A 258 18.57 -4.46 10.79
CA TYR A 258 18.75 -5.36 11.92
C TYR A 258 20.24 -5.64 12.13
N PRO A 259 20.80 -5.28 13.30
CA PRO A 259 22.22 -5.51 13.59
C PRO A 259 22.54 -7.00 13.63
N SER A 260 23.75 -7.36 13.22
CA SER A 260 24.24 -8.75 13.24
C SER A 260 24.60 -9.27 14.64
N GLN A 261 24.35 -8.50 15.71
CA GLN A 261 24.82 -8.77 17.07
C GLN A 261 23.68 -8.50 18.08
N GLY A 262 22.93 -9.56 18.40
CA GLY A 262 22.14 -9.72 19.63
C GLY A 262 20.88 -8.84 19.82
N PRO A 263 19.92 -9.30 20.64
CA PRO A 263 18.58 -8.72 20.82
C PRO A 263 18.53 -7.39 21.60
N GLN A 264 19.68 -6.73 21.84
CA GLN A 264 19.77 -5.55 22.72
C GLN A 264 19.69 -4.22 21.97
N ASN A 265 19.74 -4.21 20.63
CA ASN A 265 19.59 -2.98 19.86
C ASN A 265 18.37 -3.12 18.94
N PRO A 266 17.30 -2.31 19.12
CA PRO A 266 16.20 -2.32 18.18
C PRO A 266 16.74 -1.92 16.80
N PHE A 267 16.21 -2.53 15.76
CA PHE A 267 16.49 -2.19 14.36
C PHE A 267 16.58 -0.67 14.15
N ARG A 268 17.46 -0.23 13.25
CA ARG A 268 17.49 1.19 12.84
C ARG A 268 16.51 1.42 11.71
N ILE A 269 15.63 2.39 11.84
CA ILE A 269 14.77 2.84 10.75
C ILE A 269 15.44 3.98 9.99
N THR A 270 15.51 3.87 8.66
CA THR A 270 15.88 4.95 7.74
C THR A 270 14.77 5.15 6.72
N THR A 271 14.43 6.39 6.40
CA THR A 271 13.40 6.70 5.39
C THR A 271 14.05 7.28 4.14
N LEU A 272 13.78 6.67 3.00
CA LEU A 272 14.06 7.21 1.67
C LEU A 272 12.90 8.11 1.25
N ARG A 273 13.20 9.25 0.65
CA ARG A 273 12.20 10.16 0.07
C ARG A 273 12.31 10.08 -1.45
N MET A 274 11.39 9.39 -2.13
CA MET A 274 11.52 9.24 -3.59
C MET A 274 11.36 10.56 -4.33
N ALA A 275 10.77 11.59 -3.72
CA ALA A 275 10.73 12.94 -4.27
C ALA A 275 12.13 13.53 -4.56
N ASP A 276 13.18 13.07 -3.86
CA ASP A 276 14.55 13.51 -4.09
C ASP A 276 15.19 12.86 -5.34
N PHE A 277 14.58 11.80 -5.88
CA PHE A 277 15.08 11.02 -7.02
C PHE A 277 14.19 11.09 -8.25
N VAL A 278 12.89 11.28 -8.05
CA VAL A 278 11.88 11.30 -9.11
C VAL A 278 11.02 12.56 -8.92
N PRO A 279 11.42 13.70 -9.53
CA PRO A 279 10.61 14.89 -9.48
C PRO A 279 9.35 14.69 -10.32
N LEU A 280 8.18 14.80 -9.68
CA LEU A 280 6.90 14.77 -10.38
C LEU A 280 6.43 16.18 -10.74
N PRO A 281 5.75 16.35 -11.89
CA PRO A 281 5.19 17.65 -12.25
C PRO A 281 4.10 18.05 -11.24
N PRO A 282 4.00 19.35 -10.91
CA PRO A 282 2.90 19.84 -10.08
C PRO A 282 1.56 19.60 -10.79
N VAL A 283 0.53 19.31 -10.02
CA VAL A 283 -0.85 19.23 -10.52
C VAL A 283 -1.55 20.53 -10.17
N THR A 284 -2.05 21.22 -11.18
CA THR A 284 -2.92 22.39 -10.98
C THR A 284 -4.35 21.88 -10.80
N THR A 285 -4.93 22.09 -9.63
CA THR A 285 -6.33 21.71 -9.38
C THR A 285 -7.28 22.84 -9.75
N ILE A 286 -8.36 22.50 -10.44
CA ILE A 286 -9.38 23.45 -10.91
C ILE A 286 -10.73 23.00 -10.36
N ASN A 287 -11.32 23.84 -9.53
CA ASN A 287 -12.66 23.61 -9.01
C ASN A 287 -13.69 24.03 -10.05
N LEU A 288 -14.54 23.08 -10.45
CA LEU A 288 -15.66 23.39 -11.32
C LEU A 288 -16.81 24.02 -10.52
N PRO A 289 -17.54 24.98 -11.10
CA PRO A 289 -18.59 25.70 -10.39
C PRO A 289 -19.73 24.77 -10.00
N THR A 290 -20.24 24.93 -8.78
CA THR A 290 -21.49 24.30 -8.33
C THR A 290 -22.68 24.95 -9.05
N PRO A 291 -23.67 24.17 -9.55
CA PRO A 291 -24.91 24.74 -10.08
C PRO A 291 -25.61 25.61 -9.06
N THR A 292 -26.32 26.62 -9.55
CA THR A 292 -27.29 27.37 -8.73
C THR A 292 -28.42 26.45 -8.27
N SER A 293 -28.88 26.66 -7.02
CA SER A 293 -29.86 25.79 -6.35
C SER A 293 -31.12 25.55 -7.19
N GLY A 294 -31.44 24.27 -7.46
CA GLY A 294 -32.65 23.86 -8.17
C GLY A 294 -32.42 23.30 -9.58
N GLU A 295 -31.22 23.46 -10.14
CA GLU A 295 -30.83 22.81 -11.39
C GLU A 295 -30.21 21.43 -11.10
N SER A 296 -30.64 20.41 -11.85
CA SER A 296 -29.90 19.15 -11.89
C SER A 296 -28.48 19.45 -12.37
N PHE A 297 -27.45 19.01 -11.64
CA PHE A 297 -26.07 19.13 -12.10
C PHE A 297 -25.94 18.44 -13.45
N PHE A 298 -25.92 19.25 -14.50
CA PHE A 298 -25.54 18.83 -15.83
C PHE A 298 -24.03 19.02 -15.88
N VAL A 299 -23.27 17.94 -16.00
CA VAL A 299 -21.84 18.05 -16.25
C VAL A 299 -21.70 18.94 -17.50
N PRO A 300 -21.06 20.12 -17.40
CA PRO A 300 -20.98 21.01 -18.54
C PRO A 300 -20.40 20.23 -19.73
N ARG A 301 -20.88 20.52 -20.94
CA ARG A 301 -20.21 19.99 -22.13
C ARG A 301 -18.74 20.40 -22.03
N MET A 302 -17.85 19.44 -22.23
CA MET A 302 -16.44 19.58 -21.94
C MET A 302 -15.80 20.74 -22.71
N GLU A 303 -16.29 20.98 -23.93
CA GLU A 303 -15.89 22.09 -24.78
C GLU A 303 -16.07 23.43 -24.06
N ASP A 304 -17.20 23.64 -23.37
CA ASP A 304 -17.49 24.86 -22.62
C ASP A 304 -16.56 25.03 -21.41
N THR A 305 -16.09 23.92 -20.84
CA THR A 305 -15.17 23.94 -19.70
C THR A 305 -13.78 24.40 -20.17
N PHE A 306 -13.26 23.82 -21.26
CA PHE A 306 -11.93 24.19 -21.76
C PHE A 306 -11.86 25.55 -22.45
N GLU A 307 -12.96 26.06 -22.99
CA GLU A 307 -13.00 27.43 -23.50
C GLU A 307 -12.92 28.49 -22.39
N LYS A 308 -13.42 28.17 -21.19
CA LYS A 308 -13.43 29.09 -20.03
C LYS A 308 -12.11 29.15 -19.28
N PHE A 309 -11.31 28.08 -19.32
CA PHE A 309 -10.04 28.01 -18.60
C PHE A 309 -8.86 28.01 -19.56
N SER A 310 -8.06 29.08 -19.55
CA SER A 310 -6.81 29.13 -20.31
C SER A 310 -5.77 28.22 -19.64
N MET A 311 -5.55 27.03 -20.21
CA MET A 311 -4.54 26.09 -19.73
C MET A 311 -3.20 26.32 -20.40
N PRO A 312 -2.09 26.47 -19.64
CA PRO A 312 -0.77 26.47 -20.24
C PRO A 312 -0.49 25.16 -20.98
N THR A 313 0.07 25.25 -22.18
CA THR A 313 0.55 24.06 -22.90
C THR A 313 1.58 23.30 -22.04
N GLY A 314 1.40 21.99 -21.93
CA GLY A 314 2.23 21.11 -21.10
C GLY A 314 1.83 21.06 -19.62
N ALA A 315 0.78 21.76 -19.19
CA ALA A 315 0.29 21.66 -17.82
C ALA A 315 -0.27 20.27 -17.50
N THR A 316 -0.15 19.88 -16.23
CA THR A 316 -0.87 18.73 -15.66
C THR A 316 -1.98 19.26 -14.76
N VAL A 317 -3.23 18.89 -15.07
CA VAL A 317 -4.42 19.49 -14.49
C VAL A 317 -5.29 18.42 -13.83
N GLY A 318 -5.80 18.75 -12.65
CA GLY A 318 -6.81 18.00 -11.93
C GLY A 318 -8.13 18.77 -11.88
N PHE A 319 -9.26 18.12 -12.15
CA PHE A 319 -10.57 18.78 -12.07
C PHE A 319 -11.31 18.30 -10.83
N ILE A 320 -11.72 19.22 -9.96
CA ILE A 320 -12.55 18.92 -8.80
C ILE A 320 -13.99 19.23 -9.19
N LEU A 321 -14.81 18.19 -9.25
CA LEU A 321 -16.23 18.29 -9.58
C LEU A 321 -17.03 18.80 -8.37
N PRO A 322 -18.23 19.36 -8.57
CA PRO A 322 -19.10 19.75 -7.47
C PRO A 322 -19.55 18.55 -6.61
N PRO A 323 -20.08 18.82 -5.40
CA PRO A 323 -20.63 17.78 -4.53
C PRO A 323 -21.73 16.96 -5.23
N GLY A 324 -21.79 15.66 -4.91
CA GLY A 324 -22.82 14.74 -5.39
C GLY A 324 -22.46 13.98 -6.67
N VAL A 325 -21.30 14.23 -7.28
CA VAL A 325 -20.80 13.41 -8.38
C VAL A 325 -20.13 12.15 -7.84
N SER A 326 -20.53 10.98 -8.36
CA SER A 326 -19.96 9.69 -7.97
C SER A 326 -18.55 9.48 -8.52
N GLU A 327 -17.78 8.58 -7.89
CA GLU A 327 -16.48 8.17 -8.41
C GLU A 327 -16.59 7.54 -9.81
N GLU A 328 -17.62 6.72 -10.05
CA GLU A 328 -17.91 6.11 -11.35
C GLU A 328 -18.10 7.16 -12.46
N GLU A 329 -18.80 8.25 -12.15
CA GLU A 329 -18.98 9.35 -13.09
C GLU A 329 -17.69 10.15 -13.30
N CYS A 330 -16.86 10.31 -12.26
CA CYS A 330 -15.53 10.89 -12.40
C CYS A 330 -14.65 10.05 -13.34
N ASP A 331 -14.70 8.73 -13.22
CA ASP A 331 -13.93 7.81 -14.06
C ASP A 331 -14.38 7.88 -15.52
N ARG A 332 -15.69 7.93 -15.77
CA ARG A 332 -16.25 8.15 -17.11
C ARG A 332 -15.79 9.47 -17.71
N LEU A 333 -15.87 10.56 -16.95
CA LEU A 333 -15.46 11.89 -17.40
C LEU A 333 -13.97 11.96 -17.67
N TRP A 334 -13.14 11.34 -16.84
CA TRP A 334 -11.70 11.32 -17.04
C TRP A 334 -11.31 10.67 -18.37
N VAL A 335 -11.95 9.56 -18.77
CA VAL A 335 -11.68 8.91 -20.06
C VAL A 335 -11.96 9.87 -21.22
N GLU A 336 -13.09 10.57 -21.14
CA GLU A 336 -13.51 11.55 -22.13
C GLU A 336 -12.55 12.76 -22.16
N TRP A 337 -12.20 13.29 -20.99
CA TRP A 337 -11.46 14.54 -20.81
C TRP A 337 -9.97 14.39 -21.06
N SER A 338 -9.40 13.22 -20.76
CA SER A 338 -7.99 12.93 -21.05
C SER A 338 -7.69 12.95 -22.55
N ARG A 339 -8.64 12.48 -23.37
CA ARG A 339 -8.51 12.54 -24.83
C ARG A 339 -8.50 13.99 -25.32
N LEU A 340 -9.46 14.80 -24.87
CA LEU A 340 -9.55 16.20 -25.30
C LEU A 340 -8.40 17.05 -24.77
N GLY A 341 -7.96 16.83 -23.52
CA GLY A 341 -6.79 17.50 -22.96
C GLY A 341 -5.54 17.28 -23.80
N LYS A 342 -5.32 16.04 -24.25
CA LYS A 342 -4.21 15.71 -25.17
C LYS A 342 -4.30 16.47 -26.49
N GLU A 343 -5.50 16.57 -27.08
CA GLU A 343 -5.73 17.37 -28.31
C GLU A 343 -5.47 18.87 -28.10
N LYS A 344 -5.71 19.37 -26.88
CA LYS A 344 -5.49 20.77 -26.47
C LYS A 344 -4.08 21.03 -25.90
N GLY A 345 -3.22 20.01 -25.82
CA GLY A 345 -1.83 20.13 -25.41
C GLY A 345 -1.58 20.20 -23.90
N PHE A 346 -2.45 19.63 -23.07
CA PHE A 346 -2.22 19.46 -21.63
C PHE A 346 -2.61 18.04 -21.17
N THR A 347 -2.21 17.67 -19.96
CA THR A 347 -2.50 16.36 -19.37
C THR A 347 -3.59 16.49 -18.32
N VAL A 348 -4.63 15.66 -18.41
CA VAL A 348 -5.61 15.49 -17.32
C VAL A 348 -5.09 14.42 -16.37
N GLU A 349 -4.63 14.82 -15.20
CA GLU A 349 -4.17 13.88 -14.16
C GLU A 349 -5.35 13.09 -13.61
N GLY A 350 -6.43 13.80 -13.27
CA GLY A 350 -7.59 13.21 -12.63
C GLY A 350 -8.81 14.13 -12.67
N VAL A 351 -9.97 13.50 -12.51
CA VAL A 351 -11.26 14.12 -12.24
C VAL A 351 -11.69 13.60 -10.86
N TYR A 352 -11.90 14.50 -9.92
CA TYR A 352 -12.05 14.16 -8.52
C TYR A 352 -13.43 14.58 -8.01
N PRO A 353 -14.09 13.76 -7.20
CA PRO A 353 -15.28 14.22 -6.48
C PRO A 353 -14.88 15.30 -5.47
N TYR A 354 -15.80 16.21 -5.14
CA TYR A 354 -15.61 17.12 -4.02
C TYR A 354 -15.52 16.32 -2.71
N THR A 355 -14.38 16.37 -2.03
CA THR A 355 -14.21 15.87 -0.66
C THR A 355 -14.25 17.06 0.28
N ALA A 356 -15.29 17.13 1.12
CA ALA A 356 -15.50 18.22 2.08
C ALA A 356 -14.43 18.28 3.18
#